data_AF-A0A942FKP0-F1
#
_entry.id   AF-A0A942FKP0-F1
#
_cell.length_a   1.000
_cell.length_b   1.000
_cell.length_c   1.000
_cell.angle_alpha   90.00
_cell.angle_beta   90.00
_cell.angle_gamma   90.00
#
_symmetry.space_group_name_H-M   'P 1'
#
loop_
_entity.id
_entity.type
_entity.pdbx_description
1 polymer ?
#
loop_
_entity_poly.entity_id
_entity_poly.type
_entity_poly.pdbx_seq_one_letter_code
_entity_poly.pdbx_strand_id
1 'polypeptide(L)'
;MSSLPTTNPLILSPSKDDPTIFPRERQAAFLAALAATGNVRSASARVGVSHQTAYRARLASPGFRRAWDAALLAARAQAEEVLAGRALEG
;
A
#
# COMPACT_ATOMS: atom_id res chain seq x y z
N MET A 1 -5.57 53.70 13.14
CA MET A 1 -4.59 53.26 12.11
C MET A 1 -4.24 51.80 12.40
N SER A 2 -5.11 50.88 11.99
CA SER A 2 -4.94 49.44 12.18
C SER A 2 -4.26 48.87 10.93
N SER A 3 -3.01 48.42 11.03
CA SER A 3 -2.33 47.77 9.91
C SER A 3 -2.23 46.26 10.16
N LEU A 4 -3.14 45.56 9.47
CA LEU A 4 -3.09 44.21 8.89
C LEU A 4 -2.11 43.17 9.47
N PRO A 5 -2.58 41.97 9.86
CA PRO A 5 -1.70 40.81 9.97
C PRO A 5 -1.31 40.32 8.57
N THR A 6 -0.02 40.37 8.25
CA THR A 6 0.54 39.76 7.04
C THR A 6 0.20 38.27 7.00
N THR A 7 -0.54 37.93 5.94
CA THR A 7 -0.90 36.58 5.51
C THR A 7 0.31 35.65 5.55
N ASN A 8 0.22 34.65 6.42
CA ASN A 8 1.07 33.47 6.44
C ASN A 8 0.96 32.75 5.09
N PRO A 9 2.01 32.63 4.26
CA PRO A 9 1.97 31.79 3.08
C PRO A 9 2.22 30.36 3.53
N LEU A 10 1.18 29.69 4.04
CA LEU A 10 1.19 28.24 4.13
C LEU A 10 1.27 27.71 2.70
N ILE A 11 2.49 27.39 2.31
CA ILE A 11 2.79 26.55 1.14
C ILE A 11 1.81 25.38 1.21
N LEU A 12 0.97 25.33 0.18
CA LEU A 12 0.08 24.24 -0.15
C LEU A 12 0.93 22.96 -0.20
N SER A 13 1.00 22.24 0.92
CA SER A 13 1.36 20.83 0.89
C SER A 13 0.45 20.19 -0.15
N PRO A 14 0.97 19.52 -1.20
CA PRO A 14 0.12 18.85 -2.14
C PRO A 14 -0.67 17.82 -1.35
N SER A 15 -1.96 18.05 -1.16
CA SER A 15 -2.89 17.10 -0.54
C SER A 15 -2.85 15.82 -1.35
N LYS A 16 -1.94 14.91 -0.97
CA LYS A 16 -1.87 13.51 -1.42
C LYS A 16 -3.01 12.67 -0.84
N ASP A 17 -3.88 13.28 -0.06
CA ASP A 17 -4.96 12.67 0.69
C ASP A 17 -6.31 13.05 0.10
N ASP A 18 -6.59 12.53 -1.10
CA ASP A 18 -7.94 11.97 -1.25
C ASP A 18 -7.83 10.47 -0.94
N PRO A 19 -8.06 10.04 0.32
CA PRO A 19 -7.98 8.63 0.71
C PRO A 19 -9.07 7.76 0.06
N THR A 20 -9.96 8.36 -0.73
CA THR A 20 -11.05 7.69 -1.44
C THR A 20 -10.60 7.15 -2.80
N ILE A 21 -9.56 7.73 -3.40
CA ILE A 21 -9.04 7.27 -4.68
C ILE A 21 -7.91 6.27 -4.44
N PHE A 22 -8.11 5.02 -4.91
CA PHE A 22 -7.07 4.00 -4.94
C PHE A 22 -6.50 3.88 -6.37
N PRO A 23 -5.58 4.77 -6.78
CA PRO A 23 -5.06 4.79 -8.14
C PRO A 23 -4.22 3.54 -8.43
N ARG A 24 -4.07 3.21 -9.71
CA ARG A 24 -3.34 2.01 -10.16
C ARG A 24 -1.90 1.96 -9.66
N GLU A 25 -1.23 3.11 -9.53
CA GLU A 25 0.12 3.21 -8.97
C GLU A 25 0.18 2.74 -7.50
N ARG A 26 -0.80 3.15 -6.68
CA ARG A 26 -0.89 2.72 -5.28
C ARG A 26 -1.33 1.26 -5.19
N GLN A 27 -2.18 0.79 -6.11
CA GLN A 27 -2.52 -0.63 -6.21
C GLN A 27 -1.28 -1.48 -6.49
N ALA A 28 -0.43 -1.06 -7.44
CA ALA A 28 0.82 -1.74 -7.73
C ALA A 28 1.78 -1.74 -6.54
N ALA A 29 1.96 -0.58 -5.88
CA ALA A 29 2.78 -0.48 -4.67
C ALA A 29 2.25 -1.36 -3.52
N PHE A 30 0.92 -1.43 -3.38
CA PHE A 30 0.26 -2.26 -2.38
C PHE A 30 0.50 -3.75 -2.67
N LEU A 31 0.38 -4.17 -3.93
CA LEU A 31 0.62 -5.55 -4.35
C LEU A 31 2.08 -5.96 -4.16
N ALA A 32 3.04 -5.09 -4.50
CA ALA A 32 4.45 -5.32 -4.25
C ALA A 32 4.73 -5.48 -2.75
N ALA A 33 4.11 -4.64 -1.91
CA ALA A 33 4.23 -4.73 -0.47
C ALA A 33 3.59 -6.01 0.10
N LEU A 34 2.45 -6.42 -0.46
CA LEU A 34 1.77 -7.66 -0.11
C LEU A 34 2.61 -8.88 -0.51
N ALA A 35 3.23 -8.87 -1.68
CA ALA A 35 4.09 -9.96 -2.15
C ALA A 35 5.36 -10.11 -1.30
N ALA A 36 5.90 -9.01 -0.76
CA ALA A 36 7.08 -9.05 0.08
C ALA A 36 6.79 -9.53 1.52
N THR A 37 5.59 -9.27 2.05
CA THR A 37 5.30 -9.45 3.49
C THR A 37 4.18 -10.44 3.79
N GLY A 38 3.32 -10.75 2.82
CA GLY A 38 2.08 -11.49 3.03
C GLY A 38 1.05 -10.76 3.91
N ASN A 39 1.32 -9.53 4.34
CA ASN A 39 0.52 -8.84 5.35
C ASN A 39 -0.17 -7.59 4.78
N VAL A 40 -1.50 -7.67 4.69
CA VAL A 40 -2.38 -6.60 4.22
C VAL A 40 -2.22 -5.33 5.07
N ARG A 41 -1.93 -5.44 6.38
CA ARG A 41 -1.72 -4.28 7.28
C ARG A 41 -0.45 -3.52 7.01
N SER A 42 0.64 -4.26 6.87
CA SER A 42 1.92 -3.65 6.50
C SER A 42 1.81 -3.03 5.10
N ALA A 43 1.20 -3.72 4.14
CA ALA A 43 1.01 -3.21 2.79
C ALA A 43 0.14 -1.95 2.74
N SER A 44 -0.98 -1.93 3.47
CA SER A 44 -1.91 -0.78 3.54
C SER A 44 -1.24 0.45 4.15
N ALA A 45 -0.50 0.27 5.25
CA ALA A 45 0.26 1.34 5.89
C ALA A 45 1.34 1.92 4.96
N ARG A 46 2.01 1.08 4.18
CA ARG A 46 3.06 1.51 3.24
C ARG A 46 2.54 2.39 2.10
N VAL A 47 1.33 2.17 1.62
CA VAL A 47 0.74 2.97 0.54
C VAL A 47 -0.19 4.08 1.04
N GLY A 48 -0.34 4.21 2.37
CA GLY A 48 -1.22 5.19 3.00
C GLY A 48 -2.68 5.03 2.60
N VAL A 49 -3.18 3.80 2.49
CA VAL A 49 -4.61 3.53 2.22
C VAL A 49 -5.20 2.67 3.33
N SER A 50 -6.48 2.86 3.61
CA SER A 50 -7.23 1.98 4.51
C SER A 50 -7.41 0.60 3.88
N HIS A 51 -7.32 -0.44 4.70
CA HIS A 51 -7.58 -1.82 4.26
C HIS A 51 -8.96 -1.99 3.62
N GLN A 52 -9.99 -1.32 4.16
CA GLN A 52 -11.33 -1.35 3.59
C GLN A 52 -11.34 -0.88 2.14
N THR A 53 -10.59 0.18 1.80
CA THR A 53 -10.42 0.65 0.43
C THR A 53 -9.76 -0.41 -0.44
N ALA A 54 -8.72 -1.08 0.07
CA ALA A 54 -8.04 -2.15 -0.65
C ALA A 54 -8.96 -3.36 -0.93
N TYR A 55 -9.77 -3.77 0.05
CA TYR A 55 -10.78 -4.82 -0.13
C TYR A 55 -11.88 -4.41 -1.12
N ARG A 56 -12.36 -3.16 -1.06
CA ARG A 56 -13.35 -2.65 -2.02
C ARG A 56 -12.81 -2.67 -3.45
N ALA A 57 -11.56 -2.26 -3.67
CA ALA A 57 -10.94 -2.33 -4.99
C ALA A 57 -10.76 -3.77 -5.49
N ARG A 58 -10.48 -4.73 -4.58
CA ARG A 58 -10.45 -6.16 -4.91
C ARG A 58 -11.82 -6.69 -5.36
N LEU A 59 -12.90 -6.14 -4.83
CA LEU A 59 -14.25 -6.48 -5.27
C LEU A 59 -14.61 -5.83 -6.61
N ALA A 60 -14.22 -4.57 -6.81
CA ALA A 60 -14.53 -3.79 -8.01
C ALA A 60 -13.68 -4.18 -9.24
N SER A 61 -12.47 -4.72 -9.05
CA SER A 61 -11.55 -5.03 -10.15
C SER A 61 -11.10 -6.50 -10.12
N PRO A 62 -11.55 -7.32 -11.09
CA PRO A 62 -11.09 -8.71 -11.19
C PRO A 62 -9.60 -8.81 -11.53
N GLY A 63 -9.03 -7.85 -12.26
CA GLY A 63 -7.60 -7.80 -12.55
C GLY A 63 -6.77 -7.58 -11.27
N PHE A 64 -7.21 -6.64 -10.42
CA PHE A 64 -6.57 -6.41 -9.12
C PHE A 64 -6.70 -7.62 -8.21
N ARG A 65 -7.86 -8.32 -8.22
CA ARG A 65 -8.04 -9.57 -7.49
C ARG A 65 -7.03 -10.65 -7.90
N ARG A 66 -6.85 -10.89 -9.20
CA ARG A 66 -5.86 -11.87 -9.68
C ARG A 66 -4.44 -11.48 -9.26
N ALA A 67 -4.09 -10.21 -9.37
CA ALA A 67 -2.78 -9.72 -8.94
C ALA A 67 -2.58 -9.85 -7.42
N TRP A 68 -3.64 -9.67 -6.62
CA TRP A 68 -3.63 -9.90 -5.19
C TRP A 68 -3.34 -11.36 -4.84
N ASP A 69 -4.05 -12.28 -5.47
CA ASP A 69 -3.86 -13.71 -5.22
C ASP A 69 -2.45 -14.15 -5.65
N ALA A 70 -1.93 -13.62 -6.77
CA ALA A 70 -0.54 -13.84 -7.19
C ALA A 70 0.48 -13.27 -6.18
N ALA A 71 0.22 -12.10 -5.60
CA ALA A 71 1.07 -11.52 -4.57
C ALA A 71 1.11 -12.39 -3.30
N LEU A 72 -0.04 -12.92 -2.85
CA LEU A 72 -0.08 -13.84 -1.71
C LEU A 72 0.71 -15.14 -1.98
N LEU A 73 0.63 -15.67 -3.21
CA LEU A 73 1.41 -16.83 -3.60
C LEU A 73 2.92 -16.55 -3.58
N ALA A 74 3.34 -15.39 -4.10
CA ALA A 74 4.74 -14.96 -4.06
C ALA A 74 5.25 -14.81 -2.62
N ALA A 75 4.45 -14.22 -1.73
CA ALA A 75 4.80 -14.08 -0.32
C ALA A 75 5.02 -15.43 0.37
N ARG A 76 4.19 -16.43 0.03
CA ARG A 76 4.36 -17.80 0.53
C ARG A 76 5.65 -18.44 0.02
N ALA A 77 5.92 -18.33 -1.28
CA ALA A 77 7.15 -18.89 -1.87
C ALA A 77 8.41 -18.28 -1.22
N GLN A 78 8.40 -16.98 -0.95
CA GLN A 78 9.47 -16.30 -0.23
C GLN A 78 9.60 -16.76 1.22
N ALA A 79 8.49 -16.98 1.92
CA ALA A 79 8.53 -17.52 3.28
C ALA A 79 9.11 -18.95 3.31
N GLU A 80 8.80 -19.78 2.33
CA GLU A 80 9.36 -21.14 2.19
C GLU A 80 10.86 -21.10 1.87
N GLU A 81 11.30 -20.23 0.97
CA GLU A 81 12.72 -20.02 0.63
C GLU A 81 13.54 -19.54 1.84
N VAL A 82 13.02 -18.58 2.61
CA VAL A 82 13.67 -18.09 3.84
C VAL A 82 13.76 -19.20 4.89
N LEU A 83 12.75 -20.06 5.00
CA LEU A 83 12.76 -21.20 5.92
C LEU A 83 13.77 -22.26 5.48
N ALA A 84 13.83 -22.57 4.18
CA ALA A 84 14.77 -23.52 3.61
C ALA A 84 16.23 -23.05 3.74
N GLY A 85 16.50 -21.76 3.47
CA GLY A 85 17.83 -21.16 3.64
C GLY A 85 18.31 -21.23 5.09
N ARG A 86 17.43 -20.94 6.07
CA ARG A 86 17.78 -21.01 7.50
C ARG A 86 18.03 -22.42 8.01
N ALA A 87 17.42 -23.44 7.40
CA ALA A 87 17.63 -24.83 7.77
C ALA A 87 18.99 -25.39 7.31
N LEU A 88 19.64 -24.75 6.34
CA LEU A 88 20.96 -25.13 5.83
C LEU A 88 22.11 -24.39 6.50
N GLU A 89 21.86 -23.25 7.14
CA GLU A 89 22.86 -22.47 7.89
C GLU A 89 22.86 -22.76 9.40
N GLY A 90 22.40 -23.96 9.81
CA GLY A 90 22.38 -24.45 11.19
C GLY A 90 23.25 -25.68 11.40
#